data_AF-A0A933M776-F1
#
_entry.id   AF-A0A933M776-F1
#
_cell.length_a   1.000
_cell.length_b   1.000
_cell.length_c   1.000
_cell.angle_alpha   90.00
_cell.angle_beta   90.00
_cell.angle_gamma   90.00
#
_symmetry.space_group_name_H-M   'P 1'
#
loop_
_entity.id
_entity.type
_entity.pdbx_description
1 polymer ?
#
loop_
_entity_poly.entity_id
_entity_poly.type
_entity_poly.pdbx_seq_one_letter_code
_entity_poly.pdbx_strand_id
1 'polypeptide(L)'
;MKNLCARLVQTPLLIWLAAFVLVIAFALRFFALDQFPPGVQHDEVFIANFAQTILQAKSPGSYPIFFELNRGNEPLFMYLTAALFKLFGENVWALRGTAALCGFGALVVTYFLAREMFDLTPDPSPKRGEGSDLTPDPSPKRGEGSDLTP
;
A
#
# COMPACT_ATOMS: atom_id res chain seq x y z
N MET A 1 2.66 26.94 6.06
CA MET A 1 1.26 26.96 5.57
C MET A 1 1.10 27.47 4.13
N LYS A 2 1.91 28.42 3.63
CA LYS A 2 2.19 28.55 2.17
C LYS A 2 2.72 27.22 1.56
N ASN A 3 3.32 26.44 2.45
CA ASN A 3 4.01 25.16 2.33
C ASN A 3 3.13 23.97 1.90
N LEU A 4 1.81 24.11 1.76
CA LEU A 4 0.92 23.14 1.10
C LEU A 4 0.80 23.35 -0.42
N CYS A 5 1.02 24.56 -0.94
CA CYS A 5 0.97 24.79 -2.39
C CYS A 5 2.21 24.24 -3.13
N ALA A 6 3.32 24.00 -2.44
CA ALA A 6 4.44 23.16 -2.90
C ALA A 6 4.16 21.66 -2.77
N ARG A 7 3.26 21.27 -1.85
CA ARG A 7 2.88 19.86 -1.58
C ARG A 7 2.05 19.20 -2.71
N LEU A 8 1.67 19.92 -3.77
CA LEU A 8 0.78 19.41 -4.82
C LEU A 8 1.33 19.42 -6.25
N VAL A 9 2.26 20.32 -6.58
CA VAL A 9 2.96 20.31 -7.89
C VAL A 9 4.01 19.17 -7.96
N GLN A 10 4.31 18.54 -6.81
CA GLN A 10 5.23 17.41 -6.59
C GLN A 10 4.55 16.03 -6.53
N THR A 11 3.22 15.94 -6.65
CA THR A 11 2.48 14.66 -6.64
C THR A 11 2.93 13.64 -7.68
N PRO A 12 3.24 13.98 -8.96
CA PRO A 12 3.80 12.99 -9.88
C PRO A 12 5.19 12.54 -9.40
N LEU A 13 6.04 13.45 -8.92
CA LEU A 13 7.37 13.10 -8.43
C LEU A 13 7.28 12.15 -7.21
N LEU A 14 6.36 12.38 -6.29
CA LEU A 14 6.14 11.51 -5.13
C LEU A 14 5.57 10.15 -5.55
N ILE A 15 4.68 10.11 -6.54
CA ILE A 15 4.18 8.85 -7.11
C ILE A 15 5.31 8.11 -7.82
N TRP A 16 6.13 8.81 -8.62
CA TRP A 16 7.30 8.24 -9.28
C TRP A 16 8.36 7.77 -8.28
N LEU A 17 8.56 8.50 -7.19
CA LEU A 17 9.46 8.11 -6.10
C LEU A 17 8.92 6.87 -5.38
N ALA A 18 7.62 6.84 -5.05
CA ALA A 18 7.00 5.67 -4.45
C ALA A 18 7.10 4.45 -5.38
N ALA A 19 6.81 4.62 -6.67
CA ALA A 19 6.96 3.58 -7.68
C ALA A 19 8.42 3.12 -7.79
N PHE A 20 9.38 4.03 -7.79
CA PHE A 20 10.81 3.73 -7.80
C PHE A 20 11.24 2.93 -6.57
N VAL A 21 10.79 3.35 -5.37
CA VAL A 21 11.04 2.64 -4.12
C VAL A 21 10.42 1.25 -4.15
N LEU A 22 9.19 1.10 -4.66
CA LEU A 22 8.54 -0.20 -4.80
C LEU A 22 9.28 -1.10 -5.79
N VAL A 23 9.76 -0.58 -6.92
CA VAL A 23 10.56 -1.34 -7.89
C VAL A 23 11.87 -1.81 -7.27
N ILE A 24 12.59 -0.93 -6.55
CA ILE A 24 13.82 -1.31 -5.83
C ILE A 24 13.51 -2.33 -4.75
N ALA A 25 12.46 -2.09 -3.95
CA ALA A 25 12.06 -2.99 -2.87
C ALA A 25 11.70 -4.38 -3.38
N PHE A 26 11.06 -4.47 -4.55
CA PHE A 26 10.79 -5.72 -5.25
C PHE A 26 12.08 -6.36 -5.75
N ALA A 27 12.89 -5.63 -6.52
CA ALA A 27 14.13 -6.15 -7.09
C ALA A 27 15.05 -6.72 -6.00
N LEU A 28 15.30 -5.98 -4.92
CA LEU A 28 16.17 -6.42 -3.83
C LEU A 28 15.62 -7.63 -3.06
N ARG A 29 14.29 -7.81 -2.97
CA ARG A 29 13.67 -8.93 -2.25
C ARG A 29 13.57 -10.20 -3.07
N PHE A 30 13.43 -10.08 -4.39
CA PHE A 30 13.26 -11.24 -5.28
C PHE A 30 14.54 -11.63 -6.01
N PHE A 31 15.61 -10.84 -5.89
CA PHE A 31 16.89 -11.14 -6.49
C PHE A 31 17.55 -12.35 -5.83
N ALA A 32 17.80 -13.39 -6.64
CA ALA A 32 18.63 -14.55 -6.29
C ALA A 32 18.26 -15.24 -4.96
N LEU A 33 16.96 -15.34 -4.66
CA LEU A 33 16.43 -15.94 -3.43
C LEU A 33 16.89 -17.39 -3.21
N ASP A 34 17.10 -18.14 -4.29
CA ASP A 34 17.61 -19.50 -4.29
C ASP A 34 19.11 -19.59 -3.99
N GLN A 35 19.85 -18.50 -4.15
CA GLN A 35 21.31 -18.45 -3.97
C GLN A 35 21.72 -17.82 -2.63
N PHE A 36 20.94 -16.85 -2.14
CA PHE A 36 21.28 -16.08 -0.94
C PHE A 36 20.18 -16.10 0.12
N PRO A 37 20.51 -16.35 1.41
CA PRO A 37 21.80 -16.88 1.88
C PRO A 37 22.02 -18.33 1.40
N PRO A 38 23.30 -18.81 1.32
CA PRO A 38 23.58 -20.17 0.87
C PRO A 38 23.11 -21.21 1.88
N GLY A 39 22.55 -22.31 1.36
CA GLY A 39 21.96 -23.37 2.16
C GLY A 39 20.56 -23.03 2.69
N VAL A 40 19.90 -24.03 3.27
CA VAL A 40 18.56 -23.89 3.85
C VAL A 40 18.69 -23.94 5.37
N GLN A 41 18.11 -22.95 6.05
CA GLN A 41 18.14 -22.86 7.50
C GLN A 41 17.18 -23.86 8.15
N HIS A 42 17.36 -24.16 9.44
CA HIS A 42 16.58 -25.21 10.12
C HIS A 42 15.08 -24.88 10.20
N ASP A 43 14.75 -23.61 10.44
CA ASP A 43 13.38 -23.08 10.44
C ASP A 43 12.75 -23.13 9.04
N GLU A 44 13.51 -22.80 7.99
CA GLU A 44 13.09 -22.92 6.59
C GLU A 44 12.68 -24.37 6.26
N VAL A 45 13.43 -25.36 6.75
CA VAL A 45 13.09 -26.78 6.57
C VAL A 45 11.78 -27.15 7.29
N PHE A 46 11.53 -26.65 8.49
CA PHE A 46 10.25 -26.89 9.17
C PHE A 46 9.07 -26.32 8.39
N ILE A 47 9.19 -25.08 7.92
CA ILE A 47 8.15 -24.42 7.13
C ILE A 47 7.86 -25.23 5.85
N ALA A 48 8.91 -25.69 5.15
CA ALA A 48 8.74 -26.52 3.96
C ALA A 48 8.00 -27.83 4.27
N ASN A 49 8.36 -28.53 5.36
CA ASN A 49 7.68 -29.77 5.77
C ASN A 49 6.21 -29.55 6.17
N PHE A 50 5.91 -28.44 6.85
CA PHE A 50 4.53 -28.10 7.19
C PHE A 50 3.70 -27.72 5.96
N ALA A 51 4.28 -26.99 5.02
CA ALA A 51 3.66 -26.70 3.73
C ALA A 51 3.37 -28.00 2.95
N GLN A 52 4.28 -28.97 2.96
CA GLN A 52 4.06 -30.30 2.38
C GLN A 52 2.91 -31.05 3.05
N THR A 53 2.83 -31.00 4.38
CA THR A 53 1.73 -31.59 5.14
C THR A 53 0.38 -31.01 4.69
N ILE A 54 0.31 -29.70 4.48
CA ILE A 54 -0.88 -29.00 3.96
C ILE A 54 -1.21 -29.45 2.53
N LEU A 55 -0.21 -29.58 1.65
CA LEU A 55 -0.43 -30.01 0.27
C LEU A 55 -0.89 -31.47 0.15
N GLN A 56 -0.48 -32.32 1.08
CA GLN A 56 -0.86 -33.74 1.12
C GLN A 56 -2.20 -33.98 1.82
N ALA A 57 -2.79 -32.97 2.46
CA ALA A 57 -4.10 -33.06 3.07
C ALA A 57 -5.18 -33.29 1.99
N LYS A 58 -5.82 -34.47 2.02
CA LYS A 58 -6.83 -34.90 1.03
C LYS A 58 -8.27 -34.84 1.53
N SER A 59 -8.49 -34.75 2.84
CA SER A 59 -9.82 -34.80 3.44
C SER A 59 -10.16 -33.49 4.18
N PRO A 60 -11.43 -33.06 4.17
CA PRO A 60 -11.89 -32.00 5.06
C PRO A 60 -11.57 -32.36 6.51
N GLY A 61 -10.82 -31.51 7.21
CA GLY A 61 -10.32 -31.78 8.57
C GLY A 61 -8.85 -32.24 8.64
N SER A 62 -8.22 -32.56 7.52
CA SER A 62 -6.77 -32.85 7.46
C SER A 62 -5.89 -31.60 7.40
N TYR A 63 -6.50 -30.41 7.43
CA TYR A 63 -5.84 -29.12 7.37
C TYR A 63 -5.51 -28.63 8.79
N PRO A 64 -4.22 -28.60 9.18
CA PRO A 64 -3.85 -28.20 10.53
C PRO A 64 -4.19 -26.72 10.77
N ILE A 65 -4.80 -26.43 11.91
CA ILE A 65 -5.00 -25.06 12.41
C ILE A 65 -3.91 -24.62 13.38
N PHE A 66 -3.08 -25.56 13.83
CA PHE A 66 -1.95 -25.33 14.71
C PHE A 66 -0.91 -26.43 14.48
N PHE A 67 0.37 -26.04 14.42
CA PHE A 67 1.49 -26.97 14.24
C PHE A 67 2.28 -27.08 15.54
N GLU A 68 2.10 -28.18 16.28
CA GLU A 68 2.72 -28.36 17.61
C GLU A 68 4.25 -28.54 17.53
N LEU A 69 4.74 -29.09 16.42
CA LEU A 69 6.16 -29.28 16.19
C LEU A 69 6.87 -27.91 16.04
N ASN A 70 8.14 -27.84 16.42
CA ASN A 70 8.93 -26.60 16.43
C ASN A 70 8.36 -25.49 17.36
N ARG A 71 8.09 -25.84 18.62
CA ARG A 71 7.60 -24.93 19.70
C ARG A 71 6.18 -24.38 19.51
N GLY A 72 5.38 -24.98 18.63
CA GLY A 72 4.05 -24.46 18.32
C GLY A 72 4.12 -23.29 17.34
N ASN A 73 3.41 -23.40 16.22
CA ASN A 73 3.40 -22.37 15.18
C ASN A 73 1.99 -22.14 14.64
N GLU A 74 1.67 -20.88 14.38
CA GLU A 74 0.48 -20.48 13.65
C GLU A 74 0.57 -20.89 12.16
N PRO A 75 -0.56 -21.22 11.53
CA PRO A 75 -0.52 -21.92 10.25
C PRO A 75 -0.48 -20.99 9.03
N LEU A 76 -0.75 -19.68 9.19
CA LEU A 76 -0.99 -18.76 8.07
C LEU A 76 0.19 -18.73 7.09
N PHE A 77 1.41 -18.58 7.59
CA PHE A 77 2.59 -18.53 6.73
C PHE A 77 2.78 -19.84 5.96
N MET A 78 2.51 -20.98 6.61
CA MET A 78 2.65 -22.31 6.00
C MET A 78 1.61 -22.56 4.91
N TYR A 79 0.38 -22.04 5.08
CA TYR A 79 -0.62 -22.06 4.01
C TYR A 79 -0.20 -21.20 2.80
N LEU A 80 0.39 -20.03 3.04
CA LEU A 80 0.92 -19.19 1.96
C LEU A 80 2.08 -19.89 1.24
N THR A 81 3.00 -20.50 1.99
CA THR A 81 4.09 -21.30 1.40
C THR A 81 3.56 -22.49 0.62
N ALA A 82 2.58 -23.22 1.14
CA ALA A 82 1.93 -24.32 0.43
C ALA A 82 1.31 -23.83 -0.90
N ALA A 83 0.66 -22.67 -0.91
CA ALA A 83 0.12 -22.10 -2.14
C ALA A 83 1.21 -21.78 -3.16
N LEU A 84 2.36 -21.23 -2.75
CA LEU A 84 3.47 -20.97 -3.67
C LEU A 84 4.18 -22.25 -4.11
N PHE A 85 4.31 -23.25 -3.25
CA PHE A 85 4.79 -24.58 -3.64
C PHE A 85 3.89 -25.24 -4.68
N LYS A 86 2.56 -25.05 -4.56
CA LYS A 86 1.61 -25.54 -5.56
C LYS A 86 1.76 -24.85 -6.92
N LEU A 87 2.13 -23.57 -6.94
CA LEU A 87 2.25 -22.76 -8.17
C LEU A 87 3.61 -22.89 -8.85
N PHE A 88 4.70 -22.90 -8.07
CA PHE A 88 6.08 -22.81 -8.56
C PHE A 88 6.92 -24.07 -8.27
N GLY A 89 6.32 -25.07 -7.63
CA GLY A 89 7.01 -26.27 -7.15
C GLY A 89 7.68 -26.07 -5.80
N GLU A 90 8.06 -27.20 -5.18
CA GLU A 90 8.82 -27.21 -3.94
C GLU A 90 10.29 -26.88 -4.22
N ASN A 91 10.67 -25.64 -3.96
CA ASN A 91 12.04 -25.18 -4.09
C ASN A 91 12.31 -23.99 -3.13
N VAL A 92 13.60 -23.70 -2.92
CA VAL A 92 14.06 -22.63 -2.02
C VAL A 92 13.53 -21.26 -2.47
N TRP A 93 13.43 -21.05 -3.78
CA TRP A 93 12.90 -19.80 -4.34
C TRP A 93 11.45 -19.57 -3.92
N ALA A 94 10.58 -20.57 -4.02
CA ALA A 94 9.17 -20.47 -3.63
C ALA A 94 9.01 -20.29 -2.10
N LEU A 95 9.85 -20.97 -1.32
CA LEU A 95 9.86 -20.85 0.14
C LEU A 95 10.17 -19.42 0.57
N ARG A 96 11.32 -18.89 0.13
CA ARG A 96 11.75 -17.52 0.46
C ARG A 96 10.91 -16.46 -0.26
N GLY A 97 10.40 -16.79 -1.44
CA GLY A 97 9.45 -15.97 -2.19
C GLY A 97 8.19 -15.67 -1.40
N THR A 98 7.75 -16.60 -0.54
CA THR A 98 6.63 -16.38 0.40
C THR A 98 6.93 -15.22 1.36
N ALA A 99 8.09 -15.24 2.01
CA ALA A 99 8.52 -14.17 2.92
C ALA A 99 8.73 -12.85 2.17
N ALA A 100 9.33 -12.89 0.97
CA ALA A 100 9.53 -11.73 0.12
C ALA A 100 8.20 -11.07 -0.28
N LEU A 101 7.18 -11.87 -0.64
CA LEU A 101 5.83 -11.40 -0.94
C LEU A 101 5.15 -10.76 0.27
N CYS A 102 5.24 -11.39 1.45
CA CYS A 102 4.68 -10.82 2.68
C CYS A 102 5.34 -9.48 3.02
N GLY A 103 6.67 -9.40 2.93
CA GLY A 103 7.41 -8.17 3.18
C GLY A 103 7.12 -7.07 2.16
N PHE A 104 6.95 -7.43 0.88
CA PHE A 104 6.56 -6.47 -0.15
C PHE A 104 5.11 -5.99 0.04
N GLY A 105 4.18 -6.89 0.37
CA GLY A 105 2.80 -6.54 0.70
C GLY A 105 2.71 -5.62 1.91
N ALA A 106 3.47 -5.89 2.98
CA ALA A 106 3.54 -5.03 4.15
C ALA A 106 4.02 -3.60 3.81
N LEU A 107 4.99 -3.47 2.89
CA LEU A 107 5.46 -2.17 2.41
C LEU A 107 4.34 -1.38 1.71
N VAL A 108 3.57 -2.05 0.83
CA VAL A 108 2.43 -1.44 0.12
C VAL A 108 1.34 -1.01 1.09
N VAL A 109 0.96 -1.88 2.04
CA VAL A 109 -0.05 -1.57 3.07
C VAL A 109 0.40 -0.40 3.94
N THR A 110 1.67 -0.37 4.34
CA THR A 110 2.24 0.73 5.14
C THR A 110 2.19 2.06 4.40
N TYR A 111 2.47 2.06 3.08
CA TYR A 111 2.35 3.26 2.26
C TYR A 111 0.91 3.80 2.26
N PHE A 112 -0.08 2.93 2.05
CA PHE A 112 -1.49 3.35 2.07
C PHE A 112 -1.93 3.83 3.45
N LEU A 113 -1.50 3.15 4.51
CA LEU A 113 -1.79 3.56 5.88
C LEU A 113 -1.20 4.94 6.19
N ALA A 114 0.06 5.18 5.84
CA ALA A 114 0.70 6.48 6.01
C ALA A 114 0.00 7.57 5.19
N ARG A 115 -0.44 7.24 3.97
CA ARG A 115 -1.19 8.19 3.14
C ARG A 115 -2.50 8.62 3.79
N GLU A 116 -3.22 7.69 4.40
CA GLU A 116 -4.48 7.96 5.11
C GLU A 116 -4.24 8.73 6.41
N MET A 117 -3.26 8.33 7.22
CA MET A 117 -2.99 8.96 8.51
C MET A 117 -2.49 10.41 8.43
N PHE A 118 -1.87 10.80 7.31
CA PHE A 118 -1.23 12.11 7.15
C PHE A 118 -1.89 13.01 6.10
N ASP A 119 -3.11 12.68 5.64
CA ASP A 119 -3.85 13.43 4.62
C ASP A 119 -2.96 13.80 3.42
N LEU A 120 -2.16 12.84 2.94
CA LEU A 120 -1.29 13.05 1.78
C LEU A 120 -2.08 13.07 0.46
N THR A 121 -3.41 12.93 0.54
CA THR A 121 -4.31 13.05 -0.60
C THR A 121 -4.58 14.52 -0.87
N PRO A 122 -4.35 15.00 -2.11
CA PRO A 122 -4.74 16.34 -2.51
C PRO A 122 -6.24 16.54 -2.27
N ASP A 123 -6.62 17.58 -1.53
CA ASP A 123 -8.01 18.01 -1.47
C ASP A 123 -8.47 18.39 -2.89
N PRO A 124 -9.45 17.66 -3.49
CA PRO A 124 -9.95 17.98 -4.81
C PRO A 124 -10.88 19.21 -4.81
N SER A 125 -11.20 19.78 -3.64
CA SER A 125 -12.10 20.91 -3.51
C SER A 125 -11.51 22.19 -4.13
N PRO A 126 -12.26 22.92 -4.98
CA PRO A 126 -11.83 24.22 -5.46
C PRO A 126 -11.69 25.17 -4.27
N LYS A 127 -10.62 25.97 -4.24
CA LYS A 127 -10.41 27.00 -3.21
C LYS A 127 -11.63 27.92 -3.15
N ARG A 128 -12.46 27.76 -2.12
CA ARG A 128 -13.57 28.65 -1.81
C ARG A 128 -13.00 29.99 -1.32
N GLY A 129 -12.67 30.88 -2.25
CA GLY A 129 -12.09 32.19 -1.93
C GLY A 129 -11.76 33.11 -3.10
N GLU A 130 -11.68 32.63 -4.35
CA GLU A 130 -11.60 33.50 -5.53
C GLU A 130 -13.01 33.87 -5.99
N GLY A 131 -13.61 34.84 -5.32
CA GLY A 131 -14.95 35.32 -5.65
C GLY A 131 -15.42 36.51 -4.80
N SER A 132 -14.51 37.27 -4.19
CA SER A 132 -14.85 38.50 -3.47
C SER A 132 -14.57 39.77 -4.27
N ASP A 133 -14.34 39.67 -5.58
CA ASP A 133 -14.51 40.80 -6.51
C ASP A 133 -16.01 40.93 -6.84
N LEU A 134 -16.81 41.15 -5.81
CA LEU A 134 -18.09 41.83 -5.98
C LEU A 134 -17.72 43.30 -6.14
N THR A 135 -17.62 43.72 -7.39
CA THR A 135 -17.62 45.13 -7.81
C THR A 135 -18.61 45.92 -6.94
N PRO A 136 -18.23 47.09 -6.41
CA PRO A 136 -19.19 47.92 -5.69
C PRO A 136 -20.28 48.34 -6.68
N ASP A 137 -21.52 47.98 -6.34
CA ASP A 137 -22.72 48.37 -7.08
C ASP A 137 -22.71 49.89 -7.30
N PRO A 138 -22.65 50.38 -8.56
CA PRO A 138 -22.82 51.79 -8.82
C PRO A 138 -24.31 52.11 -8.65
N SER A 139 -24.69 52.46 -7.42
CA SER A 139 -26.00 53.04 -7.13
C SER A 139 -26.32 54.14 -8.17
N PRO A 140 -27.48 54.09 -8.85
CA PRO A 140 -27.80 55.07 -9.87
C PRO A 140 -28.10 56.42 -9.21
N LYS A 141 -27.39 57.47 -9.63
CA LYS A 141 -27.76 58.85 -9.31
C LYS A 141 -29.13 59.14 -9.93
N ARG A 142 -30.19 59.10 -9.11
CA ARG A 142 -31.54 59.50 -9.53
C ARG A 142 -31.76 60.99 -9.23
N GLY A 143 -31.50 61.80 -10.27
CA GLY A 143 -32.31 62.95 -10.70
C GLY A 143 -32.46 64.15 -9.76
N GLU A 144 -31.77 65.24 -10.10
CA GLU A 144 -32.22 66.62 -9.87
C GLU A 144 -33.48 66.95 -10.69
N GLY A 145 -34.29 67.89 -10.17
CA GLY A 145 -35.32 68.67 -10.88
C GLY A 145 -36.64 67.92 -11.12
N SER A 146 -37.83 68.51 -11.07
CA SER A 146 -38.37 69.85 -10.83
C SER A 146 -39.89 69.72 -11.08
N ASP A 147 -40.69 70.65 -10.57
CA ASP A 147 -42.13 70.83 -10.81
C ASP A 147 -43.06 69.86 -10.03
N LEU A 148 -44.09 70.30 -9.30
CA LEU A 148 -45.07 71.36 -9.59
C LEU A 148 -45.53 72.10 -8.32
N THR A 149 -45.80 73.38 -8.52
CA THR A 149 -46.27 74.47 -7.63
C THR A 149 -47.76 74.36 -7.23
N PRO A 150 -48.37 75.40 -6.65
CA PRO A 150 -48.16 76.02 -5.34
C PRO A 150 -49.29 75.70 -4.32
#